data_AF-A0A9P3GIJ3-F1
#
_entry.id   AF-A0A9P3GIJ3-F1
#
_cell.length_a   1.000
_cell.length_b   1.000
_cell.length_c   1.000
_cell.angle_alpha   90.00
_cell.angle_beta   90.00
_cell.angle_gamma   90.00
#
_symmetry.space_group_name_H-M   'P 1'
#
loop_
_entity.id
_entity.type
_entity.pdbx_description
1 polymer ?
#
loop_
_entity_poly.entity_id
_entity_poly.type
_entity_poly.pdbx_seq_one_letter_code
_entity_poly.pdbx_strand_id
1 'polypeptide(L)'
;MGHYLRLPMCARLLHLILFRERPVKISVLCDFLDMLSSSLVIAVRAHATINFHGTVLPRVWLQSTPGLFAESGDYVDGELIIYYIDLVAILLNRLHTGRYIKCLLLDQPRYLTKSIHIARLCQNLAIVGFNLPAPMITARICSVLQSLGATRDAVEPHRLYQRLVFARDWRDVADTVRSNSFGLAVGDLVQLVDHSRLSDTLVPSGNFQRVQYEQPADIPALLFSTLDLQPATAEQDGADSARSTSDAISGIDRPAQHNHNGANVQFSYTPQEQAVLRNAITICISRRRLRSGPPAKVDVLGPLRARHFATFLAQAQVMQWSGPLRSFYRKLYLGPLPHILIALQSAERALHGKKGSVTARLKDVPHLELEGIRAEVQQIDELSRTAVDLQEKLGPRSHVHREADVDGLRELVKSAETFLSIIPADMDPFWEEDLSIGIKGILVRKQSIPPPRRRKPDLQLESDELCN
;
A
#
# COMPACT_ATOMS: atom_id res chain seq x y z
N MET A 1 -13.14 -17.08 5.66
CA MET A 1 -12.82 -15.70 5.20
C MET A 1 -12.07 -14.83 6.24
N GLY A 2 -11.63 -15.36 7.39
CA GLY A 2 -11.02 -14.56 8.47
C GLY A 2 -9.50 -14.28 8.41
N HIS A 3 -8.75 -14.90 7.50
CA HIS A 3 -7.27 -14.79 7.45
C HIS A 3 -6.75 -13.49 6.78
N TYR A 4 -7.60 -12.76 6.05
CA TYR A 4 -7.19 -11.56 5.29
C TYR A 4 -6.98 -10.29 6.16
N LEU A 5 -7.31 -10.37 7.45
CA LEU A 5 -7.28 -9.25 8.39
C LEU A 5 -5.89 -8.92 8.95
N ARG A 6 -4.93 -9.86 8.84
CA ARG A 6 -3.54 -9.73 9.33
C ARG A 6 -2.53 -9.32 8.26
N LEU A 7 -2.97 -9.22 7.02
CA LEU A 7 -2.11 -8.81 5.91
C LEU A 7 -1.66 -7.35 6.10
N PRO A 8 -0.36 -7.03 6.14
CA PRO A 8 0.11 -5.66 6.01
C PRO A 8 -0.54 -5.01 4.81
N MET A 9 -0.87 -3.73 4.98
CA MET A 9 -1.78 -3.03 4.07
C MET A 9 -1.31 -3.05 2.62
N CYS A 10 -0.01 -3.22 2.35
CA CYS A 10 0.55 -3.35 1.02
C CYS A 10 0.05 -4.62 0.30
N ALA A 11 -0.03 -5.77 0.97
CA ALA A 11 -0.57 -7.01 0.40
C ALA A 11 -2.09 -6.89 0.16
N ARG A 12 -2.81 -6.17 1.03
CA ARG A 12 -4.24 -5.86 0.84
C ARG A 12 -4.46 -4.92 -0.33
N LEU A 13 -3.60 -3.93 -0.51
CA LEU A 13 -3.65 -3.02 -1.66
C LEU A 13 -3.42 -3.79 -2.96
N LEU A 14 -2.42 -4.67 -3.00
CA LEU A 14 -2.17 -5.53 -4.15
C LEU A 14 -3.38 -6.43 -4.46
N HIS A 15 -3.98 -7.04 -3.44
CA HIS A 15 -5.23 -7.78 -3.59
C HIS A 15 -6.36 -6.88 -4.13
N LEU A 16 -6.54 -5.68 -3.60
CA LEU A 16 -7.57 -4.76 -4.11
C LEU A 16 -7.32 -4.38 -5.58
N ILE A 17 -6.08 -4.12 -5.98
CA ILE A 17 -5.74 -3.82 -7.37
C ILE A 17 -6.07 -5.02 -8.26
N LEU A 18 -5.65 -6.22 -7.87
CA LEU A 18 -5.81 -7.43 -8.68
C LEU A 18 -7.26 -7.93 -8.76
N PHE A 19 -8.05 -7.78 -7.70
CA PHE A 19 -9.42 -8.33 -7.60
C PHE A 19 -10.54 -7.30 -7.80
N ARG A 20 -10.25 -5.99 -7.73
CA ARG A 20 -11.24 -4.93 -8.04
C ARG A 20 -11.01 -4.30 -9.41
N GLU A 21 -10.12 -4.88 -10.22
CA GLU A 21 -9.85 -4.48 -11.61
C GLU A 21 -9.59 -2.97 -11.78
N ARG A 22 -8.91 -2.35 -10.80
CA ARG A 22 -8.60 -0.92 -10.89
C ARG A 22 -7.53 -0.72 -11.98
N PRO A 23 -7.74 0.21 -12.93
CA PRO A 23 -6.74 0.48 -13.94
C PRO A 23 -5.48 1.05 -13.28
N VAL A 24 -4.37 0.35 -13.40
CA VAL A 24 -3.05 0.74 -12.87
C VAL A 24 -2.01 0.51 -13.96
N LYS A 25 -1.08 1.44 -14.14
CA LYS A 25 0.07 1.23 -15.03
C LYS A 25 0.93 0.08 -14.49
N ILE A 26 1.26 -0.89 -15.34
CA ILE A 26 2.03 -2.05 -14.89
C ILE A 26 3.43 -1.68 -14.41
N SER A 27 4.04 -0.63 -14.98
CA SER A 27 5.30 -0.06 -14.50
C SER A 27 5.21 0.32 -13.03
N VAL A 28 4.26 1.18 -12.68
CA VAL A 28 3.98 1.63 -11.30
C VAL A 28 3.72 0.44 -10.37
N LEU A 29 3.00 -0.58 -10.84
CA LEU A 29 2.75 -1.79 -10.06
C LEU A 29 4.03 -2.59 -9.82
N CYS A 30 4.90 -2.74 -10.81
CA CYS A 30 6.21 -3.37 -10.63
C CYS A 30 7.05 -2.61 -9.60
N ASP A 31 7.11 -1.28 -9.67
CA ASP A 31 7.91 -0.49 -8.71
C ASP A 31 7.36 -0.59 -7.28
N PHE A 32 6.05 -0.66 -7.15
CA PHE A 32 5.40 -0.95 -5.87
C PHE A 32 5.79 -2.34 -5.34
N LEU A 33 5.85 -3.35 -6.22
CA LEU A 33 6.25 -4.71 -5.85
C LEU A 33 7.73 -4.82 -5.50
N ASP A 34 8.60 -4.08 -6.19
CA ASP A 34 10.04 -3.96 -5.89
C ASP A 34 10.26 -3.40 -4.47
N MET A 35 9.54 -2.32 -4.14
CA MET A 35 9.54 -1.73 -2.80
C MET A 35 8.94 -2.69 -1.75
N LEU A 36 7.86 -3.40 -2.09
CA LEU A 36 7.25 -4.37 -1.18
C LEU A 36 8.17 -5.57 -0.92
N SER A 37 8.83 -6.09 -1.96
CA SER A 37 9.84 -7.17 -1.86
C SER A 37 10.97 -6.78 -0.91
N SER A 38 11.57 -5.61 -1.10
CA SER A 38 12.64 -5.12 -0.22
C SER A 38 12.16 -4.92 1.21
N SER A 39 10.98 -4.33 1.39
CA SER A 39 10.40 -4.13 2.73
C SER A 39 10.15 -5.45 3.45
N LEU A 40 9.64 -6.47 2.75
CA LEU A 40 9.41 -7.80 3.30
C LEU A 40 10.73 -8.46 3.70
N VAL A 41 11.73 -8.44 2.82
CA VAL A 41 13.06 -9.01 3.11
C VAL A 41 13.69 -8.34 4.33
N ILE A 42 13.72 -7.01 4.37
CA ILE A 42 14.29 -6.24 5.49
C ILE A 42 13.54 -6.58 6.78
N ALA A 43 12.20 -6.53 6.79
CA ALA A 43 11.42 -6.78 7.99
C ALA A 43 11.62 -8.21 8.55
N VAL A 44 11.65 -9.23 7.68
CA VAL A 44 11.88 -10.61 8.10
C VAL A 44 13.31 -10.81 8.62
N ARG A 45 14.31 -10.20 7.96
CA ARG A 45 15.72 -10.30 8.36
C ARG A 45 16.00 -9.59 9.67
N ALA A 46 15.44 -8.39 9.86
CA ALA A 46 15.53 -7.63 11.11
C ALA A 46 15.06 -8.48 12.31
N HIS A 47 13.97 -9.23 12.14
CA HIS A 47 13.45 -10.11 13.17
C HIS A 47 14.29 -11.39 13.37
N ALA A 48 14.73 -12.04 12.29
CA ALA A 48 15.36 -13.36 12.36
C ALA A 48 16.80 -13.32 12.90
N THR A 49 17.59 -12.33 12.50
CA THR A 49 19.05 -12.31 12.75
C THR A 49 19.53 -11.12 13.55
N ILE A 50 18.64 -10.20 13.95
CA ILE A 50 18.93 -8.90 14.62
C ILE A 50 19.75 -7.94 13.72
N ASN A 51 20.50 -8.47 12.74
CA ASN A 51 21.26 -7.73 11.75
C ASN A 51 20.87 -8.12 10.32
N PHE A 52 21.38 -7.35 9.35
CA PHE A 52 21.13 -7.50 7.92
C PHE A 52 22.26 -8.25 7.19
N HIS A 53 23.18 -8.89 7.91
CA HIS A 53 24.36 -9.52 7.35
C HIS A 53 23.97 -10.60 6.31
N GLY A 54 24.58 -10.51 5.13
CA GLY A 54 24.34 -11.42 4.01
C GLY A 54 23.02 -11.17 3.27
N THR A 55 22.31 -10.09 3.56
CA THR A 55 21.13 -9.69 2.77
C THR A 55 21.57 -9.15 1.42
N VAL A 56 20.99 -9.67 0.33
CA VAL A 56 21.31 -9.29 -1.05
C VAL A 56 20.08 -8.67 -1.72
N LEU A 57 20.14 -7.39 -2.03
CA LEU A 57 19.03 -6.66 -2.67
C LEU A 57 19.58 -5.70 -3.74
N PRO A 58 18.79 -5.36 -4.78
CA PRO A 58 19.14 -4.30 -5.70
C PRO A 58 19.36 -2.98 -4.95
N ARG A 59 20.44 -2.26 -5.27
CA ARG A 59 20.77 -0.97 -4.65
C ARG A 59 19.57 -0.01 -4.64
N VAL A 60 18.87 0.11 -5.77
CA VAL A 60 17.72 1.01 -5.94
C VAL A 60 16.58 0.67 -4.98
N TRP A 61 16.38 -0.60 -4.65
CA TRP A 61 15.34 -1.00 -3.71
C TRP A 61 15.70 -0.62 -2.27
N LEU A 62 16.96 -0.80 -1.89
CA LEU A 62 17.46 -0.40 -0.56
C LEU A 62 17.36 1.11 -0.37
N GLN A 63 17.74 1.90 -1.39
CA GLN A 63 17.62 3.36 -1.37
C GLN A 63 16.17 3.85 -1.26
N SER A 64 15.20 3.03 -1.69
CA SER A 64 13.78 3.35 -1.61
C SER A 64 13.15 3.05 -0.25
N THR A 65 13.88 2.39 0.67
CA THR A 65 13.38 1.92 1.97
C THR A 65 14.24 2.33 3.19
N PRO A 66 14.77 3.56 3.26
CA PRO A 66 15.77 3.94 4.28
C PRO A 66 15.22 3.88 5.72
N GLY A 67 13.92 4.15 5.91
CA GLY A 67 13.29 4.15 7.24
C GLY A 67 13.15 2.77 7.87
N LEU A 68 13.30 1.68 7.12
CA LEU A 68 13.10 0.32 7.64
C LEU A 68 14.30 -0.22 8.42
N PHE A 69 15.48 0.38 8.28
CA PHE A 69 16.68 -0.07 8.99
C PHE A 69 16.75 0.44 10.44
N ALA A 70 15.99 1.49 10.77
CA ALA A 70 16.02 2.13 12.09
C ALA A 70 14.97 1.58 13.07
N GLU A 71 13.96 0.85 12.60
CA GLU A 71 12.85 0.38 13.42
C GLU A 71 13.00 -1.13 13.71
N SER A 72 12.99 -1.51 15.00
CA SER A 72 12.81 -2.90 15.40
C SER A 72 11.41 -3.36 14.97
N GLY A 73 11.34 -4.05 13.84
CA GLY A 73 10.07 -4.43 13.22
C GLY A 73 9.33 -5.52 14.00
N ASP A 74 8.00 -5.41 14.01
CA ASP A 74 7.12 -6.52 14.42
C ASP A 74 7.39 -7.79 13.60
N TYR A 75 7.17 -8.94 14.23
CA TYR A 75 7.26 -10.25 13.58
C TYR A 75 6.43 -10.30 12.29
N VAL A 76 7.08 -10.66 11.19
CA VAL A 76 6.43 -10.92 9.91
C VAL A 76 6.10 -12.41 9.82
N ASP A 77 4.82 -12.71 9.73
CA ASP A 77 4.32 -14.08 9.58
C ASP A 77 4.76 -14.69 8.24
N GLY A 78 5.26 -15.93 8.25
CA GLY A 78 5.60 -16.68 7.05
C GLY A 78 4.41 -16.85 6.09
N GLU A 79 3.18 -16.92 6.62
CA GLU A 79 1.96 -16.98 5.81
C GLU A 79 1.81 -15.75 4.90
N LEU A 80 2.23 -14.57 5.36
CA LEU A 80 2.18 -13.36 4.55
C LEU A 80 3.07 -13.46 3.33
N ILE A 81 4.26 -14.04 3.48
CA ILE A 81 5.25 -14.13 2.40
C ILE A 81 4.71 -15.07 1.32
N ILE A 82 4.11 -16.20 1.72
CA ILE A 82 3.42 -17.11 0.80
C ILE A 82 2.28 -16.40 0.10
N TYR A 83 1.47 -15.64 0.83
CA TYR A 83 0.39 -14.86 0.25
C TYR A 83 0.88 -13.81 -0.76
N TYR A 84 1.98 -13.12 -0.45
CA TYR A 84 2.64 -12.21 -1.38
C TYR A 84 3.07 -12.93 -2.66
N ILE A 85 3.73 -14.09 -2.53
CA ILE A 85 4.16 -14.92 -3.67
C ILE A 85 2.95 -15.33 -4.52
N ASP A 86 1.84 -15.71 -3.89
CA ASP A 86 0.60 -16.08 -4.59
C ASP A 86 -0.01 -14.91 -5.36
N LEU A 87 0.00 -13.69 -4.80
CA LEU A 87 -0.48 -12.51 -5.51
C LEU A 87 0.41 -12.17 -6.72
N VAL A 88 1.73 -12.26 -6.57
CA VAL A 88 2.67 -12.07 -7.69
C VAL A 88 2.51 -13.18 -8.73
N ALA A 89 2.24 -14.43 -8.32
CA ALA A 89 1.97 -15.55 -9.21
C ALA A 89 0.72 -15.33 -10.06
N ILE A 90 -0.37 -14.81 -9.47
CA ILE A 90 -1.59 -14.44 -10.19
C ILE A 90 -1.29 -13.37 -11.23
N LEU A 91 -0.53 -12.33 -10.84
CA LEU A 91 -0.15 -11.25 -11.74
C LEU A 91 0.73 -11.76 -12.90
N LEU A 92 1.74 -12.59 -12.60
CA LEU A 92 2.61 -13.23 -13.58
C LEU A 92 1.82 -14.06 -14.58
N ASN A 93 0.89 -14.90 -14.12
CA ASN A 93 0.05 -15.72 -14.99
C ASN A 93 -0.84 -14.87 -15.90
N ARG A 94 -1.46 -13.80 -15.38
CA ARG A 94 -2.28 -12.88 -16.18
C ARG A 94 -1.45 -12.17 -17.25
N LEU A 95 -0.28 -11.66 -16.86
CA LEU A 95 0.65 -11.04 -17.80
C LEU A 95 1.08 -12.04 -18.87
N HIS A 96 1.58 -13.22 -18.47
CA HIS A 96 2.11 -14.24 -19.36
C HIS A 96 1.07 -14.75 -20.36
N THR A 97 -0.12 -15.11 -19.90
CA THR A 97 -1.22 -15.62 -20.75
C THR A 97 -1.93 -14.54 -21.58
N GLY A 98 -1.76 -13.26 -21.25
CA GLY A 98 -2.52 -12.19 -21.90
C GLY A 98 -3.96 -12.05 -21.40
N ARG A 99 -4.41 -12.91 -20.47
CA ARG A 99 -5.78 -12.91 -19.95
C ARG A 99 -5.92 -11.84 -18.86
N TYR A 100 -7.00 -11.07 -18.91
CA TYR A 100 -7.37 -10.06 -17.90
C TYR A 100 -6.40 -8.86 -17.75
N ILE A 101 -5.69 -8.47 -18.82
CA ILE A 101 -4.84 -7.25 -18.83
C ILE A 101 -5.68 -5.96 -18.86
N LYS A 102 -7.02 -6.01 -18.90
CA LYS A 102 -7.88 -4.81 -18.96
C LYS A 102 -7.61 -3.80 -17.83
N CYS A 103 -7.20 -4.27 -16.65
CA CYS A 103 -6.83 -3.42 -15.52
C CYS A 103 -5.37 -2.94 -15.52
N LEU A 104 -4.54 -3.40 -16.47
CA LEU A 104 -3.13 -3.03 -16.55
C LEU A 104 -2.92 -2.16 -17.79
N LEU A 105 -2.74 -0.85 -17.56
CA LEU A 105 -2.45 0.09 -18.62
C LEU A 105 -1.00 -0.15 -19.09
N LEU A 106 -0.84 -0.58 -20.34
CA LEU A 106 0.45 -0.72 -21.02
C LEU A 106 0.68 0.55 -21.86
N ASP A 107 1.77 1.27 -21.59
CA ASP A 107 1.98 2.61 -22.16
C ASP A 107 2.29 2.60 -23.69
N GLN A 108 2.77 1.50 -24.29
CA GLN A 108 3.28 1.42 -25.69
C GLN A 108 3.41 -0.07 -26.18
N PRO A 109 3.76 -0.41 -27.46
CA PRO A 109 3.39 -1.71 -28.08
C PRO A 109 3.94 -2.98 -27.41
N ARG A 110 3.19 -4.07 -27.63
CA ARG A 110 2.69 -4.99 -26.58
C ARG A 110 3.62 -6.11 -26.10
N TYR A 111 4.70 -6.43 -26.82
CA TYR A 111 5.46 -7.66 -26.56
C TYR A 111 6.70 -7.44 -25.69
N LEU A 112 7.60 -6.53 -26.09
CA LEU A 112 8.85 -6.32 -25.35
C LEU A 112 8.60 -5.77 -23.94
N THR A 113 7.71 -4.79 -23.82
CA THR A 113 7.30 -4.19 -22.54
C THR A 113 6.74 -5.25 -21.58
N LYS A 114 5.89 -6.16 -22.09
CA LYS A 114 5.34 -7.27 -21.30
C LYS A 114 6.44 -8.21 -20.81
N SER A 115 7.38 -8.60 -21.67
CA SER A 115 8.49 -9.49 -21.29
C SER A 115 9.42 -8.85 -20.24
N ILE A 116 9.62 -7.53 -20.30
CA ILE A 116 10.37 -6.79 -19.28
C ILE A 116 9.65 -6.84 -17.92
N HIS A 117 8.34 -6.59 -17.88
CA HIS A 117 7.58 -6.67 -16.63
C HIS A 117 7.54 -8.09 -16.05
N ILE A 118 7.36 -9.11 -16.88
CA ILE A 118 7.42 -10.51 -16.43
C ILE A 118 8.80 -10.82 -15.84
N ALA A 119 9.88 -10.41 -16.51
CA ALA A 119 11.23 -10.59 -16.00
C ALA A 119 11.44 -9.91 -14.63
N ARG A 120 10.99 -8.66 -14.48
CA ARG A 120 11.04 -7.94 -13.19
C ARG A 120 10.31 -8.70 -12.08
N LEU A 121 9.11 -9.21 -12.35
CA LEU A 121 8.33 -9.97 -11.37
C LEU A 121 8.98 -11.33 -11.01
N CYS A 122 9.51 -12.06 -12.00
CA CYS A 122 10.25 -13.30 -11.74
C CYS A 122 11.50 -13.04 -10.88
N GLN A 123 12.20 -11.95 -11.16
CA GLN A 123 13.34 -11.52 -10.37
C GLN A 123 12.97 -11.11 -8.94
N ASN A 124 11.85 -10.42 -8.76
CA ASN A 124 11.31 -10.10 -7.43
C ASN A 124 11.14 -11.36 -6.58
N LEU A 125 10.54 -12.40 -7.16
CA LEU A 125 10.38 -13.68 -6.46
C LEU A 125 11.73 -14.34 -6.16
N ALA A 126 12.63 -14.40 -7.14
CA ALA A 126 13.95 -15.02 -6.98
C ALA A 126 14.77 -14.34 -5.88
N ILE A 127 14.79 -13.00 -5.85
CA ILE A 127 15.53 -12.22 -4.84
C ILE A 127 14.88 -12.37 -3.45
N VAL A 128 13.55 -12.36 -3.36
CA VAL A 128 12.85 -12.59 -2.08
C VAL A 128 13.20 -13.97 -1.52
N GLY A 129 13.10 -15.04 -2.32
CA GLY A 129 13.47 -16.38 -1.86
C GLY A 129 14.96 -16.53 -1.55
N PHE A 130 15.84 -15.80 -2.24
CA PHE A 130 17.29 -15.84 -1.98
C PHE A 130 17.64 -15.35 -0.58
N ASN A 131 16.92 -14.32 -0.11
CA ASN A 131 17.11 -13.78 1.23
C ASN A 131 16.34 -14.54 2.32
N LEU A 132 15.33 -15.33 1.93
CA LEU A 132 14.39 -16.02 2.81
C LEU A 132 14.41 -17.53 2.52
N PRO A 133 15.47 -18.25 2.92
CA PRO A 133 15.74 -19.63 2.48
C PRO A 133 14.84 -20.70 3.14
N ALA A 134 13.64 -20.33 3.58
CA ALA A 134 12.69 -21.30 4.12
C ALA A 134 12.25 -22.27 3.02
N PRO A 135 12.35 -23.60 3.21
CA PRO A 135 12.04 -24.59 2.16
C PRO A 135 10.65 -24.43 1.53
N MET A 136 9.66 -24.03 2.34
CA MET A 136 8.29 -23.82 1.87
C MET A 136 8.18 -22.61 0.93
N ILE A 137 8.92 -21.53 1.21
CA ILE A 137 8.97 -20.32 0.37
C ILE A 137 9.67 -20.62 -0.95
N THR A 138 10.85 -21.24 -0.89
CA THR A 138 11.65 -21.53 -2.09
C THR A 138 10.96 -22.56 -3.00
N ALA A 139 10.36 -23.61 -2.44
CA ALA A 139 9.56 -24.56 -3.20
C ALA A 139 8.35 -23.88 -3.87
N ARG A 140 7.66 -22.98 -3.17
CA ARG A 140 6.54 -22.23 -3.75
C ARG A 140 6.99 -21.33 -4.90
N ILE A 141 8.10 -20.61 -4.75
CA ILE A 141 8.66 -19.76 -5.81
C ILE A 141 9.06 -20.60 -7.03
N CYS A 142 9.76 -21.73 -6.86
CA CYS A 142 10.10 -22.63 -7.97
C CYS A 142 8.84 -23.10 -8.70
N SER A 143 7.81 -23.52 -7.96
CA SER A 143 6.53 -23.94 -8.54
C SER A 143 5.88 -22.82 -9.37
N VAL A 144 5.89 -21.58 -8.88
CA VAL A 144 5.36 -20.42 -9.62
C VAL A 144 6.16 -20.17 -10.89
N LEU A 145 7.50 -20.15 -10.83
CA LEU A 145 8.36 -19.89 -11.98
C LEU A 145 8.23 -20.98 -13.05
N GLN A 146 8.23 -22.26 -12.66
CA GLN A 146 8.09 -23.40 -13.55
C GLN A 146 6.70 -23.47 -14.21
N SER A 147 5.64 -23.01 -13.51
CA SER A 147 4.28 -22.97 -14.07
C SER A 147 4.16 -22.08 -15.32
N LEU A 148 5.04 -21.07 -15.45
CA LEU A 148 5.10 -20.23 -16.64
C LEU A 148 5.59 -20.99 -17.87
N GLY A 149 6.46 -21.99 -17.69
CA GLY A 149 6.95 -22.84 -18.79
C GLY A 149 6.03 -24.02 -19.13
N ALA A 150 5.17 -24.44 -18.20
CA ALA A 150 4.32 -25.61 -18.33
C ALA A 150 2.95 -25.34 -18.98
N THR A 151 2.60 -24.06 -19.22
CA THR A 151 1.27 -23.71 -19.73
C THR A 151 1.15 -24.11 -21.21
N ARG A 152 0.14 -24.93 -21.57
CA ARG A 152 -0.07 -25.41 -22.95
C ARG A 152 -0.26 -24.30 -23.98
N ASP A 153 -0.74 -23.16 -23.54
CA ASP A 153 -0.96 -21.95 -24.34
C ASP A 153 0.27 -21.00 -24.33
N ALA A 154 1.38 -21.38 -23.70
CA ALA A 154 2.52 -20.48 -23.48
C ALA A 154 3.35 -20.28 -24.74
N VAL A 155 3.52 -19.01 -25.09
CA VAL A 155 4.65 -18.53 -25.89
C VAL A 155 5.93 -18.90 -25.15
N GLU A 156 6.95 -19.38 -25.87
CA GLU A 156 8.27 -19.67 -25.30
C GLU A 156 8.74 -18.54 -24.36
N PRO A 157 9.26 -18.87 -23.15
CA PRO A 157 9.76 -17.88 -22.22
C PRO A 157 10.79 -16.96 -22.87
N HIS A 158 10.59 -15.65 -22.76
CA HIS A 158 11.54 -14.68 -23.30
C HIS A 158 12.91 -14.79 -22.61
N ARG A 159 14.00 -14.59 -23.37
CA ARG A 159 15.39 -14.72 -22.91
C ARG A 159 15.70 -14.01 -21.58
N LEU A 160 15.03 -12.89 -21.32
CA LEU A 160 15.17 -12.09 -20.09
C LEU A 160 14.86 -12.86 -18.80
N TYR A 161 13.95 -13.84 -18.85
CA TYR A 161 13.52 -14.62 -17.68
C TYR A 161 13.52 -16.13 -17.91
N GLN A 162 13.94 -16.56 -19.10
CA GLN A 162 13.98 -17.96 -19.51
C GLN A 162 14.77 -18.85 -18.52
N ARG A 163 15.92 -18.37 -18.03
CA ARG A 163 16.76 -19.13 -17.08
C ARG A 163 16.03 -19.42 -15.76
N LEU A 164 15.22 -18.48 -15.28
CA LEU A 164 14.43 -18.66 -14.06
C LEU A 164 13.28 -19.64 -14.26
N VAL A 165 12.64 -19.62 -15.43
CA VAL A 165 11.51 -20.49 -15.75
C VAL A 165 11.96 -21.94 -15.96
N PHE A 166 13.13 -22.14 -16.57
CA PHE A 166 13.69 -23.48 -16.81
C PHE A 166 14.59 -24.00 -15.67
N ALA A 167 14.71 -23.28 -14.57
CA ALA A 167 15.40 -23.75 -13.38
C ALA A 167 14.73 -25.04 -12.86
N ARG A 168 15.52 -26.09 -12.62
CA ARG A 168 15.00 -27.40 -12.18
C ARG A 168 14.68 -27.41 -10.71
N ASP A 169 15.48 -26.70 -9.93
CA ASP A 169 15.34 -26.58 -8.49
C ASP A 169 15.70 -25.16 -8.03
N TRP A 170 15.67 -24.97 -6.71
CA TRP A 170 16.01 -23.68 -6.11
C TRP A 170 17.49 -23.29 -6.28
N ARG A 171 18.38 -24.26 -6.44
CA ARG A 171 19.82 -24.01 -6.59
C ARG A 171 20.09 -23.26 -7.90
N ASP A 172 19.46 -23.70 -8.99
CA ASP A 172 19.52 -23.02 -10.30
C ASP A 172 19.00 -21.57 -10.23
N VAL A 173 17.90 -21.34 -9.51
CA VAL A 173 17.35 -20.00 -9.27
C VAL A 173 18.34 -19.15 -8.48
N ALA A 174 18.89 -19.69 -7.40
CA ALA A 174 19.86 -18.99 -6.55
C ALA A 174 21.17 -18.68 -7.30
N ASP A 175 21.64 -19.58 -8.17
CA ASP A 175 22.82 -19.35 -9.01
C ASP A 175 22.58 -18.25 -10.05
N THR A 176 21.34 -18.14 -10.56
CA THR A 176 20.93 -17.02 -11.41
C THR A 176 21.01 -15.69 -10.66
N VAL A 177 20.59 -15.65 -9.39
CA VAL A 177 20.72 -14.46 -8.52
C VAL A 177 22.21 -14.14 -8.26
N ARG A 178 23.03 -15.14 -7.90
CA ARG A 178 24.47 -14.98 -7.60
C ARG A 178 25.30 -14.43 -8.75
N SER A 179 25.00 -14.92 -9.94
CA SER A 179 25.68 -14.47 -11.16
C SER A 179 25.16 -13.11 -11.66
N ASN A 180 24.13 -12.54 -11.03
CA ASN A 180 23.39 -11.38 -11.52
C ASN A 180 22.98 -11.53 -13.00
N SER A 181 22.62 -12.74 -13.42
CA SER A 181 22.35 -13.08 -14.82
C SER A 181 20.92 -12.73 -15.25
N PHE A 182 20.27 -11.79 -14.58
CA PHE A 182 19.00 -11.27 -15.04
C PHE A 182 19.30 -10.48 -16.31
N GLY A 183 18.75 -10.87 -17.47
CA GLY A 183 19.05 -10.18 -18.74
C GLY A 183 18.60 -8.70 -18.77
N LEU A 184 17.98 -8.24 -17.69
CA LEU A 184 17.70 -6.84 -17.39
C LEU A 184 18.83 -6.27 -16.55
N ALA A 185 19.28 -5.06 -16.88
CA ALA A 185 20.16 -4.26 -16.02
C ALA A 185 19.41 -3.83 -14.75
N VAL A 186 19.01 -4.79 -13.92
CA VAL A 186 18.59 -4.50 -12.56
C VAL A 186 19.87 -4.11 -11.85
N GLY A 187 19.93 -2.82 -11.49
CA GLY A 187 21.13 -2.17 -10.99
C GLY A 187 21.81 -2.98 -9.89
N ASP A 188 23.09 -2.69 -9.70
CA ASP A 188 24.03 -3.40 -8.84
C ASP A 188 23.37 -4.08 -7.64
N LEU A 189 23.38 -5.41 -7.64
CA LEU A 189 22.98 -6.19 -6.48
C LEU A 189 24.00 -5.94 -5.38
N VAL A 190 23.49 -5.44 -4.25
CA VAL A 190 24.28 -5.12 -3.09
C VAL A 190 24.10 -6.19 -2.03
N GLN A 191 25.21 -6.72 -1.53
CA GLN A 191 25.24 -7.53 -0.33
C GLN A 191 25.57 -6.65 0.88
N LEU A 192 24.69 -6.62 1.87
CA LEU A 192 24.90 -5.96 3.14
C LEU A 192 25.78 -6.83 4.03
N VAL A 193 26.90 -6.28 4.51
CA VAL A 193 27.88 -7.00 5.33
C VAL A 193 28.10 -6.26 6.63
N ASP A 194 27.71 -6.89 7.73
CA ASP A 194 28.03 -6.42 9.08
C ASP A 194 29.56 -6.45 9.30
N HIS A 195 30.15 -5.31 9.64
CA HIS A 195 31.58 -5.13 9.84
C HIS A 195 32.14 -6.10 10.89
N SER A 196 31.38 -6.37 11.95
CA SER A 196 31.77 -7.28 13.02
C SER A 196 31.92 -8.74 12.56
N ARG A 197 31.36 -9.09 11.39
CA ARG A 197 31.33 -10.46 10.84
C ARG A 197 32.18 -10.64 9.59
N LEU A 198 33.05 -9.68 9.28
CA LEU A 198 33.91 -9.75 8.09
C LEU A 198 34.80 -11.00 8.09
N SER A 199 35.28 -11.43 9.26
CA SER A 199 36.12 -12.63 9.41
C SER A 199 35.40 -13.94 9.09
N ASP A 200 34.09 -14.00 9.27
CA ASP A 200 33.29 -15.21 9.06
C ASP A 200 32.84 -15.37 7.60
N THR A 201 32.95 -14.31 6.80
CA THR A 201 32.43 -14.32 5.44
C THR A 201 33.49 -14.85 4.48
N LEU A 202 33.37 -16.14 4.12
CA LEU A 202 34.06 -16.67 2.95
C LEU A 202 33.78 -15.75 1.75
N VAL A 203 34.82 -15.45 0.97
CA VAL A 203 34.71 -14.64 -0.25
C VAL A 203 33.54 -15.19 -1.08
N PRO A 204 32.44 -14.43 -1.28
CA PRO A 204 31.27 -14.93 -1.97
C PRO A 204 31.62 -15.21 -3.42
N SER A 205 31.11 -16.31 -3.92
CA SER A 205 31.24 -16.77 -5.30
C SER A 205 30.36 -15.97 -6.28
N GLY A 206 30.09 -14.67 -6.02
CA GLY A 206 29.08 -13.90 -6.75
C GLY A 206 29.50 -12.47 -7.10
N ASN A 207 28.84 -11.92 -8.12
CA ASN A 207 29.08 -10.57 -8.66
C ASN A 207 28.31 -9.50 -7.87
N PHE A 208 28.41 -9.52 -6.54
CA PHE A 208 27.72 -8.56 -5.68
C PHE A 208 28.67 -7.46 -5.23
N GLN A 209 28.17 -6.22 -5.24
CA GLN A 209 28.85 -5.14 -4.55
C GLN A 209 28.60 -5.27 -3.06
N ARG A 210 29.63 -5.15 -2.23
CA ARG A 210 29.47 -5.21 -0.78
C ARG A 210 29.32 -3.81 -0.19
N VAL A 211 28.31 -3.63 0.64
CA VAL A 211 28.17 -2.44 1.49
C VAL A 211 28.40 -2.89 2.92
N GLN A 212 29.55 -2.50 3.46
CA GLN A 212 29.94 -2.79 4.83
C GLN A 212 29.31 -1.76 5.76
N TYR A 213 28.65 -2.21 6.82
CA TYR A 213 28.01 -1.32 7.79
C TYR A 213 28.39 -1.74 9.21
N GLU A 214 28.50 -0.78 10.12
CA GLU A 214 28.71 -1.05 11.55
C GLU A 214 27.36 -1.16 12.28
N GLN A 215 26.46 -0.22 12.02
CA GLN A 215 25.09 -0.24 12.52
C GLN A 215 24.08 -0.24 11.35
N PRO A 216 22.91 -0.87 11.51
CA PRO A 216 21.89 -0.82 10.47
C PRO A 216 21.48 0.60 10.04
N ALA A 217 21.53 1.56 10.98
CA ALA A 217 21.21 2.96 10.71
C ALA A 217 22.18 3.63 9.70
N ASP A 218 23.37 3.07 9.50
CA ASP A 218 24.39 3.62 8.58
C ASP A 218 24.13 3.23 7.12
N ILE A 219 23.39 2.14 6.90
CA ILE A 219 23.15 1.54 5.58
C ILE A 219 22.63 2.58 4.57
N PRO A 220 21.62 3.42 4.88
CA PRO A 220 21.15 4.44 3.96
C PRO A 220 22.26 5.38 3.49
N ALA A 221 23.06 5.94 4.40
CA ALA A 221 24.13 6.89 4.05
C ALA A 221 25.18 6.23 3.14
N LEU A 222 25.58 5.00 3.46
CA LEU A 222 26.57 4.24 2.70
C LEU A 222 26.10 3.93 1.27
N LEU A 223 24.81 3.64 1.09
CA LEU A 223 24.22 3.41 -0.23
C LEU A 223 24.19 4.65 -1.13
N PHE A 224 24.22 5.87 -0.56
CA PHE A 224 24.28 7.11 -1.33
C PHE A 224 25.73 7.54 -1.61
N SER A 225 26.65 7.36 -0.67
CA SER A 225 28.06 7.76 -0.84
C SER A 225 28.82 6.96 -1.91
N THR A 226 28.36 5.75 -2.23
CA THR A 226 29.06 4.86 -3.17
C THR A 226 28.75 5.18 -4.65
N LEU A 227 28.14 6.32 -4.95
CA LEU A 227 27.89 6.78 -6.32
C LEU A 227 29.03 7.65 -6.87
N ASP A 228 29.86 8.25 -6.00
CA ASP A 228 30.90 9.19 -6.40
C ASP A 228 32.28 8.54 -6.61
N LEU A 229 32.43 7.26 -6.23
CA LEU A 229 33.66 6.49 -6.41
C LEU A 229 33.48 5.50 -7.57
N GLN A 230 33.26 5.99 -8.79
CA GLN A 230 33.68 5.20 -9.94
C GLN A 230 35.21 5.18 -9.93
N PRO A 231 35.86 4.01 -9.96
CA PRO A 231 37.30 3.96 -10.11
C PRO A 231 37.61 4.64 -11.44
N ALA A 232 38.33 5.77 -11.38
CA ALA A 232 39.06 6.26 -12.53
C ALA A 232 39.83 5.05 -13.06
N THR A 233 39.45 4.60 -14.24
CA THR A 233 40.22 3.61 -14.99
C THR A 233 41.66 4.09 -14.94
N ALA A 234 42.48 3.36 -14.19
CA ALA A 234 43.91 3.54 -14.21
C ALA A 234 44.33 3.26 -15.65
N GLU A 235 44.48 4.32 -16.44
CA GLU A 235 45.23 4.29 -17.67
C GLU A 235 46.62 3.79 -17.27
N GLN A 236 46.87 2.53 -17.57
CA GLN A 236 48.22 2.01 -17.66
C GLN A 236 48.90 2.76 -18.79
N ASP A 237 49.57 3.85 -18.44
CA ASP A 237 50.63 4.43 -19.24
C ASP A 237 51.75 3.38 -19.35
N GLY A 238 51.65 2.57 -20.40
CA GLY A 238 52.68 1.64 -20.84
C GLY A 238 53.38 2.22 -22.06
N ALA A 239 54.45 2.97 -21.81
CA ALA A 239 55.46 3.27 -22.82
C ALA A 239 56.20 1.98 -23.23
N ASP A 240 56.47 1.89 -24.54
CA ASP A 240 57.51 1.12 -25.23
C ASP A 240 57.54 -0.41 -25.11
N SER A 241 57.15 -1.10 -26.19
CA SER A 241 58.11 -1.95 -26.90
C SER A 241 57.66 -2.30 -28.32
N ALA A 242 58.46 -1.87 -29.29
CA ALA A 242 58.36 -2.26 -30.69
C ALA A 242 58.78 -3.72 -30.90
N ARG A 243 57.97 -4.49 -31.64
CA ARG A 243 58.50 -5.53 -32.54
C ARG A 243 57.49 -5.94 -33.60
N SER A 244 57.80 -5.56 -34.84
CA SER A 244 57.22 -6.14 -36.05
C SER A 244 57.63 -7.60 -36.19
N THR A 245 56.69 -8.45 -36.57
CA THR A 245 56.88 -9.49 -37.60
C THR A 245 55.53 -9.88 -38.18
N SER A 246 55.48 -9.89 -39.52
CA SER A 246 54.40 -10.39 -40.37
C SER A 246 54.27 -11.91 -40.25
N ASP A 247 53.04 -12.44 -40.37
CA ASP A 247 52.55 -13.11 -41.59
C ASP A 247 51.36 -14.06 -41.36
N ALA A 248 50.43 -13.98 -42.30
CA ALA A 248 49.58 -15.02 -42.88
C ALA A 248 48.53 -15.82 -42.06
N ILE A 249 47.27 -15.43 -42.29
CA ILE A 249 46.13 -16.23 -42.81
C ILE A 249 45.72 -17.53 -42.08
N SER A 250 44.58 -17.47 -41.38
CA SER A 250 43.36 -18.29 -41.61
C SER A 250 42.29 -17.80 -40.60
N GLY A 251 41.11 -17.34 -41.00
CA GLY A 251 40.08 -18.13 -41.68
C GLY A 251 39.13 -18.77 -40.67
N ILE A 252 38.56 -18.00 -39.72
CA ILE A 252 37.50 -18.47 -38.82
C ILE A 252 36.42 -17.38 -38.71
N ASP A 253 35.23 -17.71 -39.22
CA ASP A 253 34.00 -16.93 -39.09
C ASP A 253 33.68 -16.68 -37.61
N ARG A 254 33.78 -15.40 -37.22
CA ARG A 254 33.47 -14.93 -35.87
C ARG A 254 32.05 -14.34 -35.91
N PRO A 255 31.05 -14.93 -35.23
CA PRO A 255 29.70 -14.39 -35.25
C PRO A 255 29.68 -13.03 -34.53
N ALA A 256 29.02 -12.07 -35.19
CA ALA A 256 28.92 -10.68 -34.78
C ALA A 256 28.57 -10.55 -33.29
N GLN A 257 29.49 -9.94 -32.52
CA GLN A 257 29.20 -9.44 -31.18
C GLN A 257 28.18 -8.31 -31.31
N HIS A 258 26.91 -8.61 -31.05
CA HIS A 258 25.88 -7.60 -30.84
C HIS A 258 26.18 -6.86 -29.54
N ASN A 259 26.74 -5.66 -29.69
CA ASN A 259 26.93 -4.70 -28.62
C ASN A 259 25.56 -4.22 -28.14
N HIS A 260 25.00 -4.89 -27.13
CA HIS A 260 23.81 -4.42 -26.43
C HIS A 260 24.21 -3.30 -25.48
N ASN A 261 24.25 -2.07 -25.99
CA ASN A 261 24.06 -0.88 -25.16
C ASN A 261 22.63 -0.92 -24.63
N GLY A 262 22.42 -1.67 -23.54
CA GLY A 262 21.20 -1.61 -22.75
C GLY A 262 21.11 -0.24 -22.13
N ALA A 263 20.52 0.71 -22.87
CA ALA A 263 20.17 2.02 -22.34
C ALA A 263 19.41 1.78 -21.04
N ASN A 264 19.99 2.25 -19.93
CA ASN A 264 19.38 2.21 -18.63
C ASN A 264 18.11 3.07 -18.70
N VAL A 265 16.96 2.45 -19.00
CA VAL A 265 15.68 3.14 -19.11
C VAL A 265 15.25 3.50 -17.70
N GLN A 266 15.76 4.64 -17.23
CA GLN A 266 15.32 5.26 -16.00
C GLN A 266 13.91 5.79 -16.26
N PHE A 267 12.90 5.06 -15.79
CA PHE A 267 11.50 5.48 -15.89
C PHE A 267 11.31 6.76 -15.06
N SER A 268 11.08 7.89 -15.74
CA SER A 268 10.71 9.16 -15.11
C SER A 268 9.20 9.16 -14.88
N TYR A 269 8.79 9.11 -13.61
CA TYR A 269 7.39 9.24 -13.22
C TYR A 269 6.96 10.70 -13.24
N THR A 270 5.67 10.93 -13.51
CA THR A 270 5.10 12.25 -13.27
C THR A 270 5.11 12.55 -11.75
N PRO A 271 5.26 13.82 -11.34
CA PRO A 271 5.17 14.20 -9.94
C PRO A 271 3.87 13.72 -9.26
N GLN A 272 2.78 13.60 -10.02
CA GLN A 272 1.49 13.12 -9.54
C GLN A 272 1.49 11.62 -9.23
N GLU A 273 2.10 10.79 -10.07
CA GLU A 273 2.24 9.35 -9.81
C GLU A 273 3.15 9.10 -8.60
N GLN A 274 4.25 9.85 -8.47
CA GLN A 274 5.10 9.81 -7.28
C GLN A 274 4.36 10.25 -6.03
N ALA A 275 3.51 11.28 -6.12
CA ALA A 275 2.69 11.74 -5.00
C ALA A 275 1.64 10.69 -4.60
N VAL A 276 1.02 9.98 -5.54
CA VAL A 276 0.08 8.88 -5.23
C VAL A 276 0.81 7.73 -4.53
N LEU A 277 2.00 7.35 -5.01
CA LEU A 277 2.80 6.30 -4.39
C LEU A 277 3.28 6.71 -2.99
N ARG A 278 3.84 7.92 -2.83
CA ARG A 278 4.23 8.49 -1.54
C ARG A 278 3.05 8.60 -0.60
N ASN A 279 1.89 9.07 -1.06
CA ASN A 279 0.68 9.15 -0.24
C ASN A 279 0.19 7.76 0.16
N ALA A 280 0.20 6.77 -0.72
CA ALA A 280 -0.16 5.40 -0.38
C ALA A 280 0.79 4.81 0.67
N ILE A 281 2.09 5.08 0.56
CA ILE A 281 3.12 4.68 1.53
C ILE A 281 2.94 5.40 2.87
N THR A 282 2.79 6.72 2.87
CA THR A 282 2.56 7.52 4.08
C THR A 282 1.26 7.12 4.76
N ILE A 283 0.20 6.81 4.01
CA ILE A 283 -1.05 6.25 4.53
C ILE A 283 -0.80 4.85 5.11
N CYS A 284 0.05 4.02 4.49
CA CYS A 284 0.41 2.71 5.02
C CYS A 284 1.17 2.78 6.35
N ILE A 285 2.18 3.64 6.41
CA ILE A 285 3.02 3.85 7.59
C ILE A 285 2.24 4.56 8.70
N SER A 286 1.48 5.61 8.40
CA SER A 286 0.68 6.34 9.39
C SER A 286 -0.46 5.51 9.97
N ARG A 287 -1.12 4.66 9.17
CA ARG A 287 -2.15 3.73 9.68
C ARG A 287 -1.56 2.56 10.47
N ARG A 288 -0.30 2.19 10.23
CA ARG A 288 0.44 1.28 11.12
C ARG A 288 0.68 1.94 12.49
N ARG A 289 1.09 3.22 12.51
CA ARG A 289 1.28 4.00 13.75
C ARG A 289 -0.01 4.19 14.56
N LEU A 290 -1.16 4.30 13.92
CA LEU A 290 -2.46 4.45 14.58
C LEU A 290 -3.09 3.12 15.03
N ARG A 291 -2.46 1.97 14.74
CA ARG A 291 -3.03 0.63 14.96
C ARG A 291 -2.20 -0.29 15.86
N SER A 292 -1.32 0.25 16.70
CA SER A 292 -0.70 -0.51 17.80
C SER A 292 -1.69 -0.87 18.93
N GLY A 293 -2.99 -0.96 18.63
CA GLY A 293 -4.03 -1.48 19.49
C GLY A 293 -4.63 -2.77 18.90
N PRO A 294 -5.38 -3.55 19.70
CA PRO A 294 -5.94 -4.84 19.27
C PRO A 294 -6.78 -4.71 17.99
N PRO A 295 -6.85 -5.76 17.16
CA PRO A 295 -7.37 -5.69 15.80
C PRO A 295 -8.84 -5.27 15.75
N ALA A 296 -9.08 -4.02 15.36
CA ALA A 296 -10.44 -3.54 15.08
C ALA A 296 -11.01 -4.24 13.84
N LYS A 297 -12.30 -4.60 13.91
CA LYS A 297 -13.09 -5.19 12.82
C LYS A 297 -12.90 -4.38 11.51
N VAL A 298 -12.97 -5.04 10.35
CA VAL A 298 -12.88 -4.34 9.05
C VAL A 298 -14.00 -3.31 8.99
N ASP A 299 -13.63 -2.04 9.12
CA ASP A 299 -14.53 -0.92 8.97
C ASP A 299 -14.95 -0.81 7.49
N VAL A 300 -16.11 -1.40 7.16
CA VAL A 300 -16.74 -1.34 5.84
C VAL A 300 -17.04 0.11 5.43
N LEU A 301 -17.24 0.99 6.42
CA LEU A 301 -17.54 2.40 6.21
C LEU A 301 -16.29 3.26 6.06
N GLY A 302 -15.08 2.75 6.31
CA GLY A 302 -13.84 3.52 6.30
C GLY A 302 -13.62 4.40 5.05
N PRO A 303 -13.80 3.88 3.82
CA PRO A 303 -13.71 4.70 2.61
C PRO A 303 -14.81 5.78 2.51
N LEU A 304 -16.03 5.45 2.98
CA LEU A 304 -17.15 6.38 3.01
C LEU A 304 -16.88 7.53 3.99
N ARG A 305 -16.35 7.20 5.17
CA ARG A 305 -15.91 8.15 6.18
C ARG A 305 -14.87 9.11 5.59
N ALA A 306 -13.80 8.57 5.02
CA ALA A 306 -12.74 9.37 4.42
C ALA A 306 -13.26 10.37 3.37
N ARG A 307 -14.21 9.96 2.51
CA ARG A 307 -14.81 10.82 1.48
C ARG A 307 -15.61 11.97 2.08
N HIS A 308 -16.47 11.69 3.06
CA HIS A 308 -17.27 12.73 3.73
C HIS A 308 -16.37 13.72 4.47
N PHE A 309 -15.45 13.23 5.30
CA PHE A 309 -14.49 14.09 6.00
C PHE A 309 -13.67 14.96 5.05
N ALA A 310 -13.20 14.42 3.93
CA ALA A 310 -12.48 15.20 2.91
C ALA A 310 -13.36 16.30 2.30
N THR A 311 -14.63 16.01 2.06
CA THR A 311 -15.58 16.98 1.47
C THR A 311 -15.89 18.11 2.45
N PHE A 312 -16.11 17.79 3.72
CA PHE A 312 -16.28 18.77 4.79
C PHE A 312 -15.03 19.63 4.99
N LEU A 313 -13.85 19.00 4.99
CA LEU A 313 -12.59 19.71 5.13
C LEU A 313 -12.37 20.70 3.98
N ALA A 314 -12.59 20.27 2.72
CA ALA A 314 -12.46 21.12 1.55
C ALA A 314 -13.44 22.30 1.60
N GLN A 315 -14.70 22.06 1.98
CA GLN A 315 -15.69 23.12 2.09
C GLN A 315 -15.37 24.08 3.25
N ALA A 316 -14.82 23.59 4.36
CA ALA A 316 -14.40 24.45 5.46
C ALA A 316 -13.26 25.40 5.08
N GLN A 317 -12.42 25.07 4.09
CA GLN A 317 -11.33 25.95 3.65
C GLN A 317 -11.85 27.22 2.96
N VAL A 318 -13.03 27.18 2.35
CA VAL A 318 -13.64 28.34 1.66
C VAL A 318 -14.62 29.12 2.53
N MET A 319 -14.90 28.65 3.75
CA MET A 319 -15.82 29.29 4.68
C MET A 319 -15.10 30.28 5.61
N GLN A 320 -15.76 31.41 5.92
CA GLN A 320 -15.25 32.40 6.86
C GLN A 320 -15.65 32.05 8.30
N TRP A 321 -14.67 31.60 9.08
CA TRP A 321 -14.86 31.15 10.47
C TRP A 321 -14.62 32.24 11.54
N SER A 322 -14.69 33.52 11.18
CA SER A 322 -14.37 34.63 12.10
C SER A 322 -15.39 34.75 13.24
N GLY A 323 -14.89 34.85 14.47
CA GLY A 323 -15.69 35.05 15.68
C GLY A 323 -15.83 33.80 16.57
N PRO A 324 -16.14 34.00 17.87
CA PRO A 324 -16.15 32.91 18.86
C PRO A 324 -17.21 31.84 18.57
N LEU A 325 -18.43 32.25 18.19
CA LEU A 325 -19.52 31.32 17.83
C LEU A 325 -19.17 30.45 16.61
N ARG A 326 -18.55 31.03 15.58
CA ARG A 326 -18.13 30.31 14.37
C ARG A 326 -16.98 29.34 14.64
N SER A 327 -16.08 29.66 15.58
CA SER A 327 -15.01 28.74 15.98
C SER A 327 -15.53 27.47 16.66
N PHE A 328 -16.59 27.59 17.48
CA PHE A 328 -17.26 26.46 18.08
C PHE A 328 -18.01 25.65 17.03
N TYR A 329 -18.79 26.32 16.17
CA TYR A 329 -19.51 25.67 15.08
C TYR A 329 -18.59 24.87 14.16
N ARG A 330 -17.41 25.41 13.83
CA ARG A 330 -16.40 24.72 13.01
C ARG A 330 -16.02 23.36 13.57
N LYS A 331 -15.96 23.21 14.90
CA LYS A 331 -15.67 21.92 15.55
C LYS A 331 -16.80 20.91 15.33
N LEU A 332 -18.06 21.36 15.42
CA LEU A 332 -19.22 20.53 15.10
C LEU A 332 -19.22 20.13 13.62
N TYR A 333 -18.91 21.08 12.75
CA TYR A 333 -18.90 20.91 11.30
C TYR A 333 -17.82 19.93 10.82
N LEU A 334 -16.60 19.98 11.38
CA LEU A 334 -15.49 19.11 10.97
C LEU A 334 -15.41 17.77 11.72
N GLY A 335 -16.16 17.62 12.83
CA GLY A 335 -16.09 16.45 13.71
C GLY A 335 -17.35 15.59 13.63
N PRO A 336 -18.36 15.83 14.48
CA PRO A 336 -19.55 14.99 14.60
C PRO A 336 -20.50 15.04 13.39
N LEU A 337 -20.57 16.16 12.66
CA LEU A 337 -21.53 16.30 11.57
C LEU A 337 -21.29 15.33 10.38
N PRO A 338 -20.06 15.13 9.88
CA PRO A 338 -19.78 14.11 8.87
C PRO A 338 -20.35 12.74 9.23
N HIS A 339 -20.28 12.34 10.51
CA HIS A 339 -20.82 11.06 10.98
C HIS A 339 -22.35 10.95 10.79
N ILE A 340 -23.12 12.02 11.02
CA ILE A 340 -24.57 12.02 10.74
C ILE A 340 -24.85 11.76 9.25
N LEU A 341 -24.08 12.37 8.35
CA LEU A 341 -24.25 12.12 6.91
C LEU A 341 -23.80 10.72 6.48
N ILE A 342 -22.75 10.18 7.10
CA ILE A 342 -22.34 8.78 6.89
C ILE A 342 -23.48 7.84 7.30
N ALA A 343 -24.13 8.12 8.43
CA ALA A 343 -25.27 7.35 8.91
C ALA A 343 -26.45 7.41 7.92
N LEU A 344 -26.86 8.61 7.50
CA LEU A 344 -27.94 8.81 6.52
C LEU A 344 -27.64 8.15 5.16
N GLN A 345 -26.42 8.27 4.64
CA GLN A 345 -26.04 7.64 3.38
C GLN A 345 -25.97 6.11 3.49
N SER A 346 -25.63 5.58 4.66
CA SER A 346 -25.62 4.12 4.89
C SER A 346 -27.05 3.57 4.95
N ALA A 347 -27.95 4.29 5.63
CA ALA A 347 -29.38 3.98 5.64
C ALA A 347 -30.01 4.04 4.24
N GLU A 348 -29.74 5.08 3.46
CA GLU A 348 -30.20 5.19 2.07
C GLU A 348 -29.77 3.98 1.21
N ARG A 349 -28.52 3.53 1.34
CA ARG A 349 -28.04 2.34 0.62
C ARG A 349 -28.76 1.06 1.06
N ALA A 350 -29.04 0.92 2.36
CA ALA A 350 -29.78 -0.21 2.88
C ALA A 350 -31.22 -0.22 2.34
N LEU A 351 -31.89 0.93 2.34
CA LEU A 351 -33.22 1.14 1.73
C LEU A 351 -33.23 0.76 0.25
N HIS A 352 -32.24 1.21 -0.53
CA HIS A 352 -32.09 0.82 -1.93
C HIS A 352 -31.89 -0.69 -2.11
N GLY A 353 -31.08 -1.33 -1.27
CA GLY A 353 -30.89 -2.77 -1.27
C GLY A 353 -32.19 -3.54 -1.00
N LYS A 354 -32.95 -3.11 0.01
CA LYS A 354 -34.26 -3.69 0.36
C LYS A 354 -35.27 -3.46 -0.76
N LYS A 355 -35.34 -2.27 -1.36
CA LYS A 355 -36.19 -2.01 -2.53
C LYS A 355 -35.90 -2.99 -3.66
N GLY A 356 -34.62 -3.23 -3.95
CA GLY A 356 -34.21 -4.23 -4.95
C GLY A 356 -34.73 -5.63 -4.63
N SER A 357 -34.61 -6.06 -3.37
CA SER A 357 -35.11 -7.35 -2.89
C SER A 357 -36.64 -7.46 -2.95
N VAL A 358 -37.35 -6.40 -2.56
CA VAL A 358 -38.83 -6.35 -2.57
C VAL A 358 -39.36 -6.32 -4.00
N THR A 359 -38.73 -5.54 -4.88
CA THR A 359 -39.10 -5.47 -6.31
C THR A 359 -38.83 -6.79 -7.03
N ALA A 360 -37.78 -7.53 -6.64
CA ALA A 360 -37.51 -8.85 -7.20
C ALA A 360 -38.66 -9.84 -6.90
N ARG A 361 -39.25 -9.78 -5.70
CA ARG A 361 -40.40 -10.61 -5.31
C ARG A 361 -41.63 -10.33 -6.17
N LEU A 362 -41.79 -9.13 -6.71
CA LEU A 362 -42.94 -8.75 -7.57
C LEU A 362 -43.08 -9.65 -8.81
N LYS A 363 -42.01 -10.32 -9.26
CA LYS A 363 -42.03 -11.18 -10.45
C LYS A 363 -42.73 -12.52 -10.25
N ASP A 364 -42.74 -13.03 -9.02
CA ASP A 364 -43.07 -14.43 -8.74
C ASP A 364 -44.32 -14.58 -7.85
N VAL A 365 -44.97 -13.47 -7.51
CA VAL A 365 -45.98 -13.41 -6.45
C VAL A 365 -47.41 -13.35 -7.03
N PRO A 366 -48.38 -14.11 -6.46
CA PRO A 366 -49.77 -14.10 -6.92
C PRO A 366 -50.43 -12.71 -6.78
N HIS A 367 -51.45 -12.45 -7.61
CA HIS A 367 -52.09 -11.13 -7.71
C HIS A 367 -52.57 -10.55 -6.36
N LEU A 368 -52.96 -11.41 -5.41
CA LEU A 368 -53.47 -10.99 -4.10
C LEU A 368 -52.40 -10.33 -3.21
N GLU A 369 -51.12 -10.66 -3.40
CA GLU A 369 -50.01 -10.12 -2.59
C GLU A 369 -49.35 -8.89 -3.25
N LEU A 370 -49.71 -8.55 -4.49
CA LEU A 370 -49.13 -7.42 -5.22
C LEU A 370 -49.40 -6.08 -4.55
N GLU A 371 -50.57 -5.89 -3.92
CA GLU A 371 -50.90 -4.65 -3.22
C GLU A 371 -50.00 -4.44 -2.00
N GLY A 372 -49.73 -5.51 -1.23
CA GLY A 372 -48.82 -5.45 -0.09
C GLY A 372 -47.38 -5.11 -0.50
N ILE A 373 -46.86 -5.74 -1.56
CA ILE A 373 -45.52 -5.44 -2.08
C ILE A 373 -45.45 -4.01 -2.62
N ARG A 374 -46.48 -3.52 -3.31
CA ARG A 374 -46.52 -2.13 -3.80
C ARG A 374 -46.52 -1.11 -2.65
N ALA A 375 -47.29 -1.36 -1.59
CA ALA A 375 -47.27 -0.53 -0.40
C ALA A 375 -45.88 -0.51 0.27
N GLU A 376 -45.22 -1.67 0.37
CA GLU A 376 -43.85 -1.78 0.91
C GLU A 376 -42.85 -0.97 0.06
N VAL A 377 -42.91 -1.08 -1.28
CA VAL A 377 -42.06 -0.30 -2.19
C VAL A 377 -42.31 1.20 -2.05
N GLN A 378 -43.57 1.63 -1.97
CA GLN A 378 -43.93 3.04 -1.78
C GLN A 378 -43.37 3.58 -0.47
N GLN A 379 -43.49 2.84 0.63
CA GLN A 379 -42.92 3.21 1.92
C GLN A 379 -41.40 3.35 1.85
N ILE A 380 -40.70 2.43 1.19
CA ILE A 380 -39.24 2.51 1.01
C ILE A 380 -38.85 3.76 0.18
N ASP A 381 -39.66 4.13 -0.80
CA ASP A 381 -39.43 5.34 -1.61
C ASP A 381 -39.69 6.64 -0.84
N GLU A 382 -40.65 6.66 0.07
CA GLU A 382 -40.87 7.78 0.99
C GLU A 382 -39.70 7.94 1.98
N LEU A 383 -39.21 6.82 2.55
CA LEU A 383 -38.05 6.83 3.44
C LEU A 383 -36.77 7.25 2.72
N SER A 384 -36.56 6.78 1.48
CA SER A 384 -35.39 7.13 0.68
C SER A 384 -35.38 8.61 0.33
N ARG A 385 -36.53 9.19 -0.06
CA ARG A 385 -36.67 10.63 -0.28
C ARG A 385 -36.36 11.43 0.99
N THR A 386 -36.88 11.00 2.14
CA THR A 386 -36.59 11.64 3.43
C THR A 386 -35.09 11.61 3.75
N ALA A 387 -34.40 10.50 3.48
CA ALA A 387 -32.95 10.39 3.68
C ALA A 387 -32.18 11.39 2.80
N VAL A 388 -32.56 11.52 1.52
CA VAL A 388 -31.93 12.45 0.57
C VAL A 388 -32.17 13.90 1.00
N ASP A 389 -33.40 14.26 1.34
CA ASP A 389 -33.75 15.61 1.82
C ASP A 389 -32.93 16.01 3.06
N LEU A 390 -32.75 15.09 4.01
CA LEU A 390 -31.92 15.33 5.19
C LEU A 390 -30.44 15.44 4.83
N GLN A 391 -29.95 14.63 3.89
CA GLN A 391 -28.57 14.71 3.39
C GLN A 391 -28.29 16.06 2.71
N GLU A 392 -29.25 16.61 1.96
CA GLU A 392 -29.11 17.93 1.33
C GLU A 392 -29.09 19.05 2.38
N LYS A 393 -30.01 18.99 3.35
CA LYS A 393 -30.11 19.98 4.44
C LYS A 393 -28.93 19.95 5.41
N LEU A 394 -28.29 18.80 5.61
CA LEU A 394 -27.08 18.64 6.44
C LEU A 394 -25.79 18.64 5.63
N GLY A 395 -25.89 18.73 4.31
CA GLY A 395 -24.77 18.65 3.39
C GLY A 395 -23.78 19.80 3.61
N PRO A 396 -22.49 19.64 3.26
CA PRO A 396 -21.44 20.60 3.57
C PRO A 396 -21.71 22.03 3.03
N ARG A 397 -22.51 22.15 1.97
CA ARG A 397 -22.89 23.44 1.35
C ARG A 397 -24.23 24.01 1.82
N SER A 398 -24.87 23.36 2.79
CA SER A 398 -26.17 23.78 3.32
C SER A 398 -26.11 25.19 3.92
N HIS A 399 -27.25 25.87 3.88
CA HIS A 399 -27.43 27.20 4.44
C HIS A 399 -27.15 27.24 5.95
N VAL A 400 -27.54 26.20 6.69
CA VAL A 400 -27.36 26.10 8.14
C VAL A 400 -25.90 26.27 8.56
N HIS A 401 -24.95 25.88 7.69
CA HIS A 401 -23.51 26.03 7.94
C HIS A 401 -22.98 27.41 7.59
N ARG A 402 -23.56 28.07 6.57
CA ARG A 402 -23.18 29.44 6.17
C ARG A 402 -23.51 30.45 7.27
N GLU A 403 -24.65 30.24 7.92
CA GLU A 403 -25.11 31.08 9.04
C GLU A 403 -24.51 30.68 10.38
N ALA A 404 -23.85 29.51 10.44
CA ALA A 404 -23.41 28.88 11.68
C ALA A 404 -24.57 28.72 12.70
N ASP A 405 -25.76 28.40 12.20
CA ASP A 405 -26.97 28.23 13.01
C ASP A 405 -26.91 26.90 13.78
N VAL A 406 -26.58 26.99 15.06
CA VAL A 406 -26.43 25.83 15.95
C VAL A 406 -27.78 25.19 16.24
N ASP A 407 -28.84 25.98 16.40
CA ASP A 407 -30.14 25.44 16.80
C ASP A 407 -30.85 24.80 15.60
N GLY A 408 -30.77 25.42 14.41
CA GLY A 408 -31.18 24.76 13.16
C GLY A 408 -30.42 23.46 12.90
N LEU A 409 -29.11 23.41 13.18
CA LEU A 409 -28.34 22.17 13.08
C LEU A 409 -28.86 21.09 14.04
N ARG A 410 -29.18 21.46 15.28
CA ARG A 410 -29.73 20.51 16.27
C ARG A 410 -31.08 19.95 15.82
N GLU A 411 -31.97 20.79 15.31
CA GLU A 411 -33.28 20.32 14.83
C GLU A 411 -33.15 19.38 13.62
N LEU A 412 -32.22 19.65 12.70
CA LEU A 412 -31.93 18.73 11.60
C LEU A 412 -31.34 17.40 12.07
N VAL A 413 -30.46 17.42 13.09
CA VAL A 413 -29.87 16.19 13.65
C VAL A 413 -30.90 15.38 14.44
N LYS A 414 -31.81 16.02 15.19
CA LYS A 414 -32.97 15.35 15.81
C LYS A 414 -33.89 14.71 14.76
N SER A 415 -34.13 15.43 13.66
CA SER A 415 -34.92 14.91 12.54
C SER A 415 -34.25 13.67 11.93
N ALA A 416 -32.92 13.67 11.80
CA ALA A 416 -32.15 12.51 11.34
C ALA A 416 -32.19 11.34 12.33
N GLU A 417 -32.11 11.59 13.64
CA GLU A 417 -32.26 10.58 14.69
C GLU A 417 -33.66 9.93 14.64
N THR A 418 -34.71 10.75 14.57
CA THR A 418 -36.10 10.24 14.45
C THR A 418 -36.28 9.44 13.17
N PHE A 419 -35.79 9.94 12.04
CA PHE A 419 -35.84 9.21 10.76
C PHE A 419 -35.15 7.83 10.85
N LEU A 420 -33.91 7.78 11.37
CA LEU A 420 -33.16 6.53 11.48
C LEU A 420 -33.79 5.53 12.46
N SER A 421 -34.59 6.01 13.43
CA SER A 421 -35.35 5.15 14.34
C SER A 421 -36.59 4.51 13.73
N ILE A 422 -37.10 5.06 12.62
CA ILE A 422 -38.27 4.53 11.88
C ILE A 422 -37.85 3.42 10.90
N ILE A 423 -36.56 3.34 10.55
CA ILE A 423 -36.07 2.33 9.62
C ILE A 423 -36.27 0.92 10.22
N PRO A 424 -36.78 -0.05 9.43
CA PRO A 424 -37.03 -1.40 9.91
C PRO A 424 -35.80 -2.07 10.55
N ALA A 425 -36.00 -2.70 11.72
CA ALA A 425 -34.94 -3.34 12.50
C ALA A 425 -34.38 -4.63 11.87
N ASP A 426 -35.02 -5.17 10.83
CA ASP A 426 -34.50 -6.27 10.03
C ASP A 426 -33.34 -5.85 9.11
N MET A 427 -33.06 -4.55 9.03
CA MET A 427 -31.86 -4.02 8.37
C MET A 427 -30.67 -4.03 9.33
N ASP A 428 -29.51 -4.47 8.84
CA ASP A 428 -28.26 -4.42 9.60
C ASP A 428 -27.86 -2.95 9.87
N PRO A 429 -27.84 -2.50 11.14
CA PRO A 429 -27.77 -1.08 11.48
C PRO A 429 -26.33 -0.57 11.49
N PHE A 430 -25.63 -0.72 10.36
CA PHE A 430 -24.24 -0.28 10.20
C PHE A 430 -24.02 1.22 10.53
N TRP A 431 -25.08 2.02 10.55
CA TRP A 431 -25.05 3.46 10.83
C TRP A 431 -25.10 3.83 12.31
N GLU A 432 -25.40 2.92 13.23
CA GLU A 432 -25.60 3.23 14.67
C GLU A 432 -24.37 3.87 15.32
N GLU A 433 -23.18 3.37 14.99
CA GLU A 433 -21.92 3.89 15.54
C GLU A 433 -21.71 5.36 15.16
N ASP A 434 -21.80 5.66 13.87
CA ASP A 434 -21.65 7.02 13.34
C ASP A 434 -22.79 7.94 13.85
N LEU A 435 -24.03 7.45 13.91
CA LEU A 435 -25.16 8.20 14.46
C LEU A 435 -24.92 8.55 15.94
N SER A 436 -24.46 7.60 16.75
CA SER A 436 -24.16 7.82 18.17
C SER A 436 -23.07 8.88 18.36
N ILE A 437 -22.01 8.85 17.56
CA ILE A 437 -20.93 9.84 17.59
C ILE A 437 -21.48 11.23 17.25
N GLY A 438 -22.29 11.33 16.19
CA GLY A 438 -22.89 12.58 15.75
C GLY A 438 -23.84 13.19 16.78
N ILE A 439 -24.77 12.39 17.32
CA ILE A 439 -25.73 12.81 18.36
C ILE A 439 -25.01 13.28 19.63
N LYS A 440 -24.06 12.48 20.13
CA LYS A 440 -23.26 12.84 21.31
C LYS A 440 -22.47 14.12 21.09
N GLY A 441 -22.01 14.38 19.87
CA GLY A 441 -21.25 15.59 19.55
C GLY A 441 -22.10 16.85 19.40
N ILE A 442 -23.35 16.74 18.93
CA ILE A 442 -24.18 17.90 18.55
C ILE A 442 -25.31 18.17 19.55
N LEU A 443 -26.03 17.13 19.98
CA LEU A 443 -27.21 17.27 20.84
C LEU A 443 -26.85 17.26 22.33
N VAL A 444 -25.89 16.43 22.73
CA VAL A 444 -25.45 16.37 24.13
C VAL A 444 -24.55 17.56 24.40
N ARG A 445 -25.11 18.61 25.02
CA ARG A 445 -24.28 19.68 25.60
C ARG A 445 -23.35 19.03 26.61
N LYS A 446 -22.05 19.03 26.32
CA LYS A 446 -21.03 18.80 27.35
C LYS A 446 -21.26 19.89 28.39
N GLN A 447 -21.93 19.56 29.48
CA GLN A 447 -21.89 20.41 30.66
C GLN A 447 -20.41 20.58 30.93
N SER A 448 -19.90 21.81 30.79
CA SER A 448 -18.52 22.10 31.09
C SER A 448 -18.35 21.72 32.55
N ILE A 449 -17.74 20.56 32.81
CA ILE A 449 -17.28 20.24 34.14
C ILE A 449 -16.36 21.42 34.48
N PRO A 450 -16.74 22.27 35.46
CA PRO A 450 -15.93 23.43 35.78
C PRO A 450 -14.51 22.91 36.03
N PRO A 451 -13.48 23.53 35.42
CA PRO A 451 -12.12 23.03 35.51
C PRO A 451 -11.82 22.78 36.98
N PRO A 452 -11.25 21.60 37.34
CA PRO A 452 -10.97 21.28 38.72
C PRO A 452 -10.20 22.46 39.28
N ARG A 453 -10.77 23.15 40.28
CA ARG A 453 -10.15 24.32 40.90
C ARG A 453 -8.77 23.86 41.34
N ARG A 454 -7.73 24.26 40.61
CA ARG A 454 -6.34 24.03 41.05
C ARG A 454 -6.27 24.67 42.42
N ARG A 455 -6.12 23.87 43.48
CA ARG A 455 -5.80 24.39 44.80
C ARG A 455 -4.56 25.24 44.59
N LYS A 456 -4.67 26.55 44.85
CA LYS A 456 -3.50 27.42 44.83
C LYS A 456 -2.48 26.77 45.78
N PRO A 457 -1.21 26.59 45.37
CA PRO A 457 -0.19 26.11 46.28
C PRO A 457 -0.24 26.98 47.54
N ASP A 458 -0.33 26.35 48.71
CA ASP A 458 -0.27 27.09 49.97
C ASP A 458 1.05 27.85 49.98
N LEU A 459 0.96 29.16 50.16
CA LEU A 459 2.10 30.05 50.21
C LEU A 459 2.91 29.65 51.45
N GLN A 460 3.99 28.88 51.26
CA GLN A 460 4.96 28.62 52.31
C GLN A 460 5.65 29.96 52.62
N LEU A 461 5.19 30.63 53.67
CA LEU A 461 5.93 31.71 54.29
C LEU A 461 7.10 31.05 55.02
N GLU A 462 8.29 31.11 54.45
CA GLU A 462 9.52 30.85 55.20
C GLU A 462 9.58 31.86 56.35
N SER A 463 9.33 31.38 57.56
CA SER A 463 9.52 32.15 58.78
C SER A 463 11.02 32.29 59.01
N ASP A 464 11.57 33.43 58.60
CA ASP A 464 12.87 33.92 59.06
C ASP A 464 12.80 34.18 60.58
N GLU A 465 13.02 33.14 61.39
CA GLU A 465 13.34 33.30 62.82
C GLU A 465 14.84 33.14 63.03
N LEU A 466 15.53 34.27 62.81
CA LEU A 466 16.54 34.88 63.68
C LEU A 466 17.39 33.95 64.55
N CYS A 467 18.67 33.82 64.17
CA CYS A 467 19.75 33.67 65.15
C CYS A 467 19.68 34.81 66.18
N ASN A 468 19.55 34.45 67.46
CA ASN A 468 20.31 35.01 68.57
C ASN A 468 20.28 34.07 69.77
#